data_AF-A0A2D9GQX2-F1
#
_entry.id   AF-A0A2D9GQX2-F1
#
_cell.length_a   1.000
_cell.length_b   1.000
_cell.length_c   1.000
_cell.angle_alpha   90.00
_cell.angle_beta   90.00
_cell.angle_gamma   90.00
#
_symmetry.space_group_name_H-M   'P 1'
#
loop_
_entity.id
_entity.type
_entity.pdbx_description
1 polymer ?
#
loop_
_entity_poly.entity_id
_entity_poly.type
_entity_poly.pdbx_seq_one_letter_code
_entity_poly.pdbx_strand_id
1 'polypeptide(L)'
;MAEGRPTELITKDLKRRLRVTKTRAEVIVRTESLRAHNEASRNYYLQNGIELVMYFATTDDRTCPVCTSQAGNVFKRNAITLPRHPRCRCYLAPYSDDVFDIDPEYDRLRKKHRKEVLRYANSKGVNLSYGPASFETFGPTPTRET
;
A
#
# COMPACT_ATOMS: atom_id res chain seq x y z
N MET A 1 -11.73 -32.22 33.25
CA MET A 1 -11.64 -31.12 34.23
C MET A 1 -12.50 -29.97 33.75
N ALA A 2 -13.73 -29.87 34.25
CA ALA A 2 -14.60 -28.72 33.98
C ALA A 2 -14.31 -27.69 35.07
N GLU A 3 -13.37 -26.78 34.81
CA GLU A 3 -13.20 -25.63 35.69
C GLU A 3 -14.49 -24.80 35.61
N GLY A 4 -15.21 -24.69 36.74
CA GLY A 4 -16.37 -23.82 36.88
C GLY A 4 -15.95 -22.35 36.84
N ARG A 5 -15.57 -21.86 35.66
CA ARG A 5 -15.16 -20.47 35.47
C ARG A 5 -16.41 -19.59 35.60
N PRO A 6 -16.33 -18.46 36.32
CA PRO A 6 -17.40 -17.47 36.36
C PRO A 6 -17.89 -17.14 34.95
N THR A 7 -19.21 -17.13 34.76
CA THR A 7 -19.88 -16.91 33.46
C THR A 7 -19.37 -15.64 32.77
N GLU A 8 -19.11 -14.59 33.54
CA GLU A 8 -18.56 -13.32 33.04
C GLU A 8 -17.17 -13.49 32.39
N LEU A 9 -16.29 -14.31 32.99
CA LEU A 9 -14.97 -14.60 32.43
C LEU A 9 -15.07 -15.42 31.14
N ILE A 10 -16.01 -16.36 31.09
CA ILE A 10 -16.29 -17.15 29.87
C ILE A 10 -16.81 -16.23 28.76
N THR A 11 -17.76 -15.34 29.05
CA THR A 11 -18.30 -14.38 28.09
C THR A 11 -17.21 -13.42 27.60
N LYS A 12 -16.35 -12.91 28.49
CA LYS A 12 -15.23 -12.02 28.13
C LYS A 12 -14.23 -12.72 27.21
N ASP A 13 -13.87 -13.97 27.50
CA ASP A 13 -12.95 -14.73 26.67
C ASP A 13 -13.57 -15.05 25.29
N LEU A 14 -14.84 -15.44 25.25
CA LEU A 14 -15.56 -15.68 24.00
C LEU A 14 -15.63 -14.41 23.14
N LYS A 15 -16.01 -13.26 23.73
CA LYS A 15 -16.01 -11.96 23.03
C LYS A 15 -14.64 -11.62 22.46
N ARG A 16 -13.56 -11.86 23.22
CA ARG A 16 -12.18 -11.63 22.78
C ARG A 16 -11.83 -12.49 21.56
N ARG A 17 -12.12 -13.79 21.61
CA ARG A 17 -11.85 -14.73 20.50
C ARG A 17 -12.63 -14.34 19.24
N LEU A 18 -13.93 -14.07 19.37
CA LEU A 18 -14.78 -13.65 18.25
C LEU A 18 -14.28 -12.35 17.62
N ARG A 19 -13.83 -11.37 18.44
CA ARG A 19 -13.26 -10.12 17.94
C ARG A 19 -11.99 -10.36 17.12
N VAL A 20 -11.08 -11.22 17.58
CA VAL A 20 -9.87 -11.57 16.83
C VAL A 20 -10.23 -12.19 15.48
N THR A 21 -11.18 -13.13 15.46
CA THR A 21 -11.66 -13.77 14.22
C THR A 21 -12.25 -12.74 13.25
N LYS A 22 -13.13 -11.86 13.73
CA LYS A 22 -13.71 -10.78 12.92
C LYS A 22 -12.62 -9.88 12.32
N THR A 23 -11.69 -9.41 13.15
CA THR A 23 -10.62 -8.53 12.70
C THR A 23 -9.72 -9.19 11.65
N ARG A 24 -9.44 -10.49 11.77
CA ARG A 24 -8.67 -11.24 10.78
C ARG A 24 -9.44 -11.40 9.47
N ALA A 25 -10.71 -11.77 9.53
CA ALA A 25 -11.56 -11.88 8.35
C ALA A 25 -11.60 -10.55 7.56
N GLU A 26 -11.75 -9.42 8.25
CA GLU A 26 -11.71 -8.10 7.62
C GLU A 26 -10.36 -7.78 6.96
N VAL A 27 -9.23 -8.19 7.56
CA VAL A 27 -7.90 -8.04 6.93
C VAL A 27 -7.84 -8.81 5.63
N ILE A 28 -8.24 -10.08 5.66
CA ILE A 28 -8.16 -10.98 4.52
C ILE A 28 -9.02 -10.42 3.39
N VAL A 29 -10.30 -10.16 3.65
CA VAL A 29 -11.23 -9.64 2.64
C VAL A 29 -10.68 -8.36 2.01
N ARG A 30 -10.28 -7.37 2.81
CA ARG A 30 -9.76 -6.10 2.26
C ARG A 30 -8.49 -6.28 1.45
N THR A 31 -7.58 -7.13 1.92
CA THR A 31 -6.27 -7.34 1.26
C THR A 31 -6.48 -8.07 -0.07
N GLU A 32 -7.31 -9.12 -0.10
CA GLU A 32 -7.61 -9.85 -1.33
C GLU A 32 -8.41 -9.02 -2.34
N SER A 33 -9.41 -8.23 -1.89
CA SER A 33 -10.13 -7.33 -2.78
C SER A 33 -9.18 -6.33 -3.44
N LEU A 34 -8.27 -5.72 -2.67
CA LEU A 34 -7.30 -4.78 -3.22
C LEU A 34 -6.24 -5.47 -4.09
N ARG A 35 -5.86 -6.72 -3.79
CA ARG A 35 -4.99 -7.50 -4.67
C ARG A 35 -5.65 -7.74 -6.01
N ALA A 36 -6.90 -8.19 -6.02
CA ALA A 36 -7.67 -8.44 -7.23
C ALA A 36 -7.83 -7.16 -8.08
N HIS A 37 -8.14 -6.02 -7.45
CA HIS A 37 -8.23 -4.74 -8.16
C HIS A 37 -6.90 -4.31 -8.77
N ASN A 38 -5.81 -4.38 -8.01
CA ASN A 38 -4.48 -3.99 -8.52
C ASN A 38 -3.99 -4.95 -9.62
N GLU A 39 -4.31 -6.23 -9.54
CA GLU A 39 -4.02 -7.20 -10.58
C GLU A 39 -4.80 -6.91 -11.87
N ALA A 40 -6.10 -6.59 -11.76
CA ALA A 40 -6.89 -6.17 -12.91
C ALA A 40 -6.32 -4.91 -13.57
N SER A 41 -5.96 -3.89 -12.79
CA SER A 41 -5.30 -2.68 -13.29
C SER A 41 -3.96 -3.00 -13.96
N ARG A 42 -3.15 -3.87 -13.35
CA ARG A 42 -1.85 -4.30 -13.90
C ARG A 42 -2.00 -5.03 -15.24
N ASN A 43 -3.03 -5.87 -15.39
CA ASN A 43 -3.32 -6.55 -16.64
C ASN A 43 -3.82 -5.59 -17.71
N TYR A 44 -4.67 -4.63 -17.33
CA TYR A 44 -5.10 -3.55 -18.22
C TYR A 44 -3.90 -2.73 -18.71
N TYR A 45 -2.96 -2.37 -17.83
CA TYR A 45 -1.74 -1.66 -18.22
C TYR A 45 -0.89 -2.45 -19.21
N LEU A 46 -0.73 -3.76 -18.98
CA LEU A 46 -0.02 -4.64 -19.90
C LEU A 46 -0.68 -4.67 -21.29
N GLN A 47 -2.01 -4.76 -21.35
CA GLN A 47 -2.76 -4.77 -22.62
C GLN A 47 -2.65 -3.46 -23.40
N ASN A 48 -2.41 -2.34 -22.71
CA ASN A 48 -2.25 -1.02 -23.32
C ASN A 48 -0.77 -0.62 -23.52
N GLY A 49 0.18 -1.55 -23.33
CA GLY A 49 1.61 -1.27 -23.53
C GLY A 49 2.25 -0.36 -22.48
N ILE A 50 1.61 -0.21 -21.31
CA ILE A 50 2.13 0.62 -20.22
C ILE A 50 3.13 -0.19 -19.38
N GLU A 51 4.42 0.14 -19.52
CA GLU A 51 5.51 -0.54 -18.81
C GLU A 51 5.91 0.10 -17.48
N LEU A 52 5.58 1.38 -17.28
CA LEU A 52 5.95 2.14 -16.10
C LEU A 52 4.74 2.52 -15.26
N VAL A 53 4.93 2.48 -13.95
CA VAL A 53 3.91 2.81 -12.96
C VAL A 53 4.48 3.67 -11.85
N MET A 54 3.73 4.68 -11.44
CA MET A 54 4.01 5.52 -10.29
C MET A 54 3.32 4.96 -9.05
N TYR A 55 4.06 4.86 -7.94
CA TYR A 55 3.50 4.44 -6.67
C TYR A 55 2.69 5.56 -6.02
N PHE A 56 1.36 5.40 -6.03
CA PHE A 56 0.44 6.36 -5.42
C PHE A 56 0.09 5.91 -3.99
N ALA A 57 0.82 6.44 -3.02
CA ALA A 57 0.46 6.28 -1.62
C ALA A 57 -0.82 7.07 -1.30
N THR A 58 -1.78 6.47 -0.61
CA THR A 58 -2.91 7.22 -0.05
C THR A 58 -2.39 8.30 0.89
N THR A 59 -2.98 9.50 0.90
CA THR A 59 -2.51 10.62 1.74
C THR A 59 -3.43 10.82 2.94
N ASP A 60 -3.28 10.01 3.98
CA ASP A 60 -4.02 10.19 5.23
C ASP A 60 -3.24 9.72 6.47
N ASP A 61 -3.90 9.76 7.63
CA ASP A 61 -3.36 9.38 8.94
C ASP A 61 -3.02 7.91 9.09
N ARG A 62 -3.42 7.07 8.14
CA ARG A 62 -3.22 5.63 8.18
C ARG A 62 -2.18 5.17 7.16
N THR A 63 -1.54 6.10 6.46
CA THR A 63 -0.46 5.79 5.53
C THR A 63 0.76 5.34 6.31
N CYS A 64 1.24 4.13 5.99
CA CYS A 64 2.33 3.53 6.75
C CYS A 64 3.70 4.07 6.29
N PRO A 65 4.74 3.97 7.14
CA PRO A 65 6.11 4.38 6.81
C PRO A 65 6.66 3.84 5.49
N VAL A 66 6.29 2.59 5.14
CA VAL A 66 6.79 1.88 3.95
C VAL A 66 6.12 2.37 2.67
N CYS A 67 4.86 2.79 2.73
CA CYS A 67 4.18 3.38 1.59
C CYS A 67 4.57 4.84 1.39
N THR A 68 4.72 5.59 2.48
CA THR A 68 5.16 6.98 2.46
C THR A 68 6.56 7.11 1.83
N SER A 69 7.49 6.21 2.15
CA SER A 69 8.85 6.25 1.57
C SER A 69 8.87 6.08 0.05
N GLN A 70 7.94 5.28 -0.48
CA GLN A 70 7.82 5.00 -1.90
C GLN A 70 6.87 5.95 -2.66
N ALA A 71 6.23 6.90 -1.97
CA ALA A 71 5.30 7.81 -2.60
C ALA A 71 5.97 8.64 -3.71
N GLY A 72 5.40 8.56 -4.91
CA GLY A 72 5.91 9.25 -6.10
C GLY A 72 7.05 8.52 -6.83
N ASN A 73 7.57 7.41 -6.31
CA ASN A 73 8.60 6.67 -7.05
C ASN A 73 7.99 5.96 -8.26
N VAL A 74 8.75 5.90 -9.36
CA VAL A 74 8.34 5.18 -10.58
C VAL A 74 9.05 3.84 -10.63
N PHE A 75 8.31 2.79 -10.98
CA PHE A 75 8.77 1.41 -11.07
C PHE A 75 8.39 0.84 -12.43
N LYS A 76 9.10 -0.22 -12.83
CA LYS A 76 8.55 -1.12 -13.86
C LYS A 76 7.30 -1.80 -13.31
N ARG A 77 6.27 -1.94 -14.13
CA ARG A 77 4.97 -2.54 -13.79
C ARG A 77 5.12 -3.93 -13.15
N ASN A 78 6.10 -4.72 -13.56
CA ASN A 78 6.37 -6.06 -13.04
C ASN A 78 7.31 -6.10 -11.83
N ALA A 79 7.96 -4.99 -11.48
CA ALA A 79 8.91 -4.92 -10.36
C ALA A 79 8.23 -4.65 -9.02
N ILE A 80 6.96 -4.25 -9.02
CA ILE A 80 6.22 -3.90 -7.82
C ILE A 80 4.79 -4.45 -7.85
N THR A 81 4.31 -4.87 -6.68
CA THR A 81 2.99 -5.48 -6.53
C THR A 81 2.26 -4.84 -5.36
N LEU A 82 0.97 -4.56 -5.54
CA LEU A 82 0.09 -4.11 -4.47
C LEU A 82 -0.99 -5.18 -4.20
N PRO A 83 -1.46 -5.33 -2.95
CA PRO A 83 -1.03 -4.62 -1.74
C PRO A 83 0.35 -5.09 -1.24
N ARG A 84 1.13 -4.18 -0.62
CA ARG A 84 2.46 -4.48 -0.06
C ARG A 84 2.46 -4.93 1.40
N HIS A 85 1.38 -4.63 2.11
CA HIS A 85 1.18 -5.03 3.50
C HIS A 85 -0.31 -5.23 3.78
N PRO A 86 -0.68 -5.90 4.89
CA PRO A 86 -2.07 -6.05 5.28
C PRO A 86 -2.78 -4.70 5.38
N ARG A 87 -4.00 -4.60 4.82
CA ARG A 87 -4.79 -3.36 4.76
C ARG A 87 -4.12 -2.18 4.02
N CYS A 88 -3.12 -2.43 3.16
CA CYS A 88 -2.61 -1.41 2.25
C CYS A 88 -3.73 -0.90 1.35
N ARG A 89 -3.80 0.42 1.13
CA ARG A 89 -4.81 1.10 0.27
C ARG A 89 -4.18 1.90 -0.87
N CYS A 90 -2.86 1.75 -1.04
CA CYS A 90 -2.15 2.39 -2.14
C CYS A 90 -2.57 1.73 -3.47
N TYR A 91 -2.32 2.42 -4.57
CA TYR A 91 -2.51 1.90 -5.92
C TYR A 91 -1.33 2.30 -6.81
N LEU A 92 -1.21 1.63 -7.97
CA LEU A 92 -0.21 1.94 -8.98
C LEU A 92 -0.89 2.78 -10.06
N ALA A 93 -0.44 4.03 -10.24
CA ALA A 93 -0.90 4.89 -11.32
C ALA A 93 -0.03 4.64 -12.57
N PRO A 94 -0.59 4.68 -13.78
CA PRO A 94 0.21 4.55 -14.99
C PRO A 94 1.13 5.77 -15.15
N TYR A 95 2.33 5.55 -15.69
CA TYR A 95 3.30 6.59 -16.00
C TYR A 95 3.87 6.33 -17.40
N SER A 96 4.07 7.39 -18.19
CA SER A 96 4.62 7.30 -19.54
C SER A 96 5.88 8.16 -19.63
N ASP A 97 6.99 7.53 -20.05
CA ASP A 97 8.22 8.26 -20.38
C ASP A 97 8.06 9.06 -21.67
N ASP A 98 7.32 8.55 -22.67
CA ASP A 98 7.05 9.29 -23.92
C ASP A 98 6.38 10.65 -23.64
N VAL A 99 5.41 10.67 -22.72
CA VAL A 99 4.74 11.91 -22.31
C VAL A 99 5.70 12.82 -21.54
N PHE A 100 6.58 12.26 -20.71
CA PHE A 100 7.59 13.03 -19.98
C PHE A 100 8.64 13.67 -20.91
N ASP A 101 9.03 12.97 -21.97
CA ASP A 101 9.98 13.49 -22.96
C ASP A 101 9.39 14.63 -23.80
N ILE A 102 8.08 14.60 -24.06
CA ILE A 102 7.35 15.68 -24.74
C ILE A 102 7.11 16.87 -23.79
N ASP A 103 6.69 16.60 -22.55
CA ASP A 103 6.40 17.62 -21.55
C ASP A 103 6.98 17.26 -20.18
N PRO A 104 8.15 17.85 -19.81
CA PRO A 104 8.74 17.67 -18.49
C PRO A 104 7.86 18.14 -17.33
N GLU A 105 6.83 18.97 -17.58
CA GLU A 105 5.83 19.37 -16.60
C GLU A 105 4.93 18.20 -16.14
N TYR A 106 4.84 17.12 -16.92
CA TYR A 106 4.14 15.89 -16.53
C TYR A 106 4.61 15.34 -15.17
N ASP A 107 5.91 15.50 -14.85
CA ASP A 107 6.49 15.05 -13.58
C ASP A 107 6.03 15.87 -12.35
N ARG A 108 5.38 17.03 -12.56
CA ARG A 108 4.90 17.87 -11.46
C ARG A 108 3.88 17.15 -10.59
N LEU A 109 3.03 16.30 -11.17
CA LEU A 109 2.02 15.55 -10.43
C LEU A 109 2.68 14.62 -9.40
N ARG A 110 3.69 13.87 -9.85
CA ARG A 110 4.47 12.94 -9.03
C ARG A 110 5.17 13.64 -7.87
N LYS A 111 5.87 14.75 -8.17
CA LYS A 111 6.56 15.57 -7.16
C LYS A 111 5.60 16.23 -6.18
N LYS A 112 4.44 16.71 -6.65
CA LYS A 112 3.38 17.27 -5.80
C LYS A 112 2.85 16.21 -4.84
N HIS A 113 2.54 15.01 -5.36
CA HIS A 113 2.05 13.89 -4.56
C HIS A 113 3.01 13.53 -3.43
N ARG A 114 4.29 13.36 -3.75
CA ARG A 114 5.32 13.08 -2.73
C ARG A 114 5.39 14.16 -1.66
N LYS A 115 5.40 15.43 -2.05
CA LYS A 115 5.42 16.55 -1.09
C LYS A 115 4.22 16.50 -0.15
N GLU A 116 3.04 16.18 -0.68
CA GLU A 116 1.81 16.07 0.12
C GLU A 116 1.89 14.93 1.13
N VAL A 117 2.31 13.74 0.68
CA VAL A 117 2.47 12.55 1.53
C VAL A 117 3.53 12.75 2.61
N LEU A 118 4.67 13.36 2.27
CA LEU A 118 5.73 13.68 3.24
C LEU A 118 5.28 14.75 4.24
N ARG A 119 4.58 15.79 3.80
CA ARG A 119 4.02 16.80 4.69
C ARG A 119 3.09 16.17 5.73
N TYR A 120 2.23 15.25 5.30
CA TYR A 120 1.34 14.53 6.20
C TYR A 120 2.13 13.65 7.19
N ALA A 121 3.08 12.85 6.70
CA ALA A 121 3.92 12.00 7.54
C ALA A 121 4.71 12.78 8.59
N ASN A 122 5.32 13.90 8.19
CA ASN A 122 6.07 14.79 9.07
C ASN A 122 5.18 15.42 10.14
N SER A 123 3.94 15.82 9.79
CA SER A 123 2.97 16.35 10.75
C SER A 123 2.59 15.36 11.86
N LYS A 124 2.83 14.06 11.63
CA LYS A 124 2.54 12.97 12.56
C LYS A 124 3.80 12.37 13.19
N GLY A 125 4.99 12.89 12.86
CA GLY A 125 6.27 12.37 13.37
C GLY A 125 6.57 10.94 12.90
N VAL A 126 6.13 10.57 11.69
CA VAL A 126 6.32 9.21 11.17
C VAL A 126 7.76 9.05 10.66
N ASN A 127 8.52 8.13 11.25
CA ASN A 127 9.82 7.73 10.75
C ASN A 127 9.65 6.84 9.51
N LEU A 128 10.20 7.27 8.37
CA LEU A 128 10.11 6.55 7.09
C LEU A 128 10.88 5.22 7.13
N SER A 129 10.34 4.20 6.46
CA SER A 129 11.01 2.91 6.31
C SER A 129 11.23 2.59 4.84
N TYR A 130 12.49 2.38 4.46
CA TYR A 130 12.92 2.06 3.10
C TYR A 130 13.16 0.56 2.88
N GLY A 131 12.89 -0.27 3.89
CA GLY A 131 13.04 -1.73 3.81
C GLY A 131 11.93 -2.43 3.01
N PRO A 132 12.00 -3.77 2.92
CA PRO A 132 10.95 -4.57 2.29
C PRO A 132 9.63 -4.43 3.05
N ALA A 133 8.53 -4.51 2.31
CA ALA A 133 7.20 -4.55 2.91
C ALA A 133 6.84 -5.96 3.44
N SER A 134 5.72 -6.10 4.14
CA SER A 134 5.34 -7.35 4.82
C SER A 134 5.24 -8.58 3.92
N PHE A 135 5.00 -8.40 2.62
CA PHE A 135 4.87 -9.49 1.65
C PHE A 135 6.08 -9.63 0.73
N GLU A 136 7.15 -8.87 0.96
CA GLU A 136 8.31 -8.81 0.09
C GLU A 136 9.56 -9.33 0.80
N THR A 137 10.43 -10.02 0.07
CA THR A 137 11.75 -10.42 0.58
C THR A 137 12.77 -9.30 0.41
N PHE A 138 12.68 -8.54 -0.69
CA PHE A 138 13.55 -7.40 -1.00
C PHE A 138 12.67 -6.21 -1.40
N GLY A 139 13.12 -5.00 -1.06
CA GLY A 139 12.42 -3.79 -1.47
C GLY A 139 12.50 -3.60 -3.00
N PRO A 140 11.42 -3.14 -3.66
CA PRO A 140 11.44 -2.87 -5.08
C PRO A 140 12.38 -1.70 -5.37
N THR A 141 13.25 -1.87 -6.37
CA THR A 141 14.15 -0.80 -6.82
C THR A 141 13.39 0.13 -7.78
N PRO A 142 13.31 1.43 -7.50
CA PRO A 142 12.66 2.37 -8.39
C PRO A 142 13.48 2.58 -9.66
N THR A 143 12.79 2.67 -10.79
CA THR A 143 13.37 3.11 -12.07
C THR A 143 13.68 4.61 -12.02
N ARG A 144 12.83 5.38 -11.34
CA ARG A 144 13.02 6.83 -11.13
C ARG A 144 12.61 7.20 -9.70
N GLU A 145 13.57 7.73 -8.96
CA GLU A 145 13.34 8.27 -7.62
C GLU A 145 12.77 9.68 -7.67
N THR A 146 12.27 10.13 -6.53
CA THR A 146 11.58 11.41 -6.37
C THR A 146 12.20 12.26 -5.29
#